data_AF-A0A119MHV7-F1
#
_entry.id   AF-A0A119MHV7-F1
#
_cell.length_a   1.000
_cell.length_b   1.000
_cell.length_c   1.000
_cell.angle_alpha   90.00
_cell.angle_beta   90.00
_cell.angle_gamma   90.00
#
_symmetry.space_group_name_H-M   'P 1'
#
loop_
_entity.id
_entity.type
_entity.pdbx_description
1 polymer ?
#
loop_
_entity_poly.entity_id
_entity_poly.type
_entity_poly.pdbx_seq_one_letter_code
_entity_poly.pdbx_strand_id
1 'polypeptide(L)'
;MVRNACFDRTDRLPVGYMTSPRIANIVMLELDTALATAVSSDSVRFGQGLLTRYADDFVFSTDMKGACNEFLLEMRSLLASTPSPKLSINDEKTRFMSRKGGTTLITGLRVNNDGDVGIHANYRDHIRMLLKLFSTGRLKPAENEKLRGHLAFIEHADPDLFTRLSFRYHAEIAKLRGHPSLNPV
;
A
#
# COMPACT_ATOMS: atom_id res chain seq x y z
N MET A 1 -21.58 8.75 -27.18
CA MET A 1 -22.09 7.49 -26.60
C MET A 1 -21.26 7.05 -25.38
N VAL A 2 -19.93 6.92 -25.50
CA VAL A 2 -19.05 6.52 -24.37
C VAL A 2 -19.08 7.49 -23.19
N ARG A 3 -19.04 8.81 -23.44
CA ARG A 3 -19.07 9.84 -22.39
C ARG A 3 -20.28 9.70 -21.46
N ASN A 4 -21.48 9.53 -22.03
CA ASN A 4 -22.72 9.41 -21.26
C ASN A 4 -22.89 8.02 -20.59
N ALA A 5 -22.13 7.01 -21.01
CA ALA A 5 -22.20 5.66 -20.48
C ALA A 5 -21.16 5.41 -19.37
N CYS A 6 -20.02 6.10 -19.42
CA CYS A 6 -18.89 5.89 -18.51
C CYS A 6 -18.65 7.03 -17.52
N PHE A 7 -19.22 8.23 -17.75
CA PHE A 7 -19.01 9.40 -16.91
C PHE A 7 -20.32 9.91 -16.31
N ASP A 8 -20.23 10.52 -15.14
CA ASP A 8 -21.36 11.15 -14.49
C ASP A 8 -21.72 12.51 -15.14
N ARG A 9 -22.76 13.17 -14.61
CA ARG A 9 -23.23 14.47 -15.11
C ARG A 9 -22.21 15.60 -14.98
N THR A 10 -21.12 15.39 -14.22
CA THR A 10 -20.02 16.32 -14.03
C THR A 10 -18.75 15.90 -14.78
N ASP A 11 -18.88 14.97 -15.74
CA ASP A 11 -17.78 14.39 -16.53
C ASP A 11 -16.69 13.71 -15.68
N ARG A 12 -17.08 13.15 -14.54
CA ARG A 12 -16.18 12.37 -13.69
C ARG A 12 -16.46 10.90 -13.83
N LEU A 13 -15.43 10.10 -13.66
CA LEU A 13 -15.57 8.65 -13.61
C LEU A 13 -16.22 8.26 -12.27
N PRO A 14 -17.41 7.64 -12.27
CA PRO A 14 -18.14 7.37 -11.04
C PRO A 14 -17.45 6.28 -10.19
N VAL A 15 -17.47 6.47 -8.87
CA VAL A 15 -16.95 5.49 -7.91
C VAL A 15 -17.99 4.37 -7.69
N GLY A 16 -17.54 3.12 -7.63
CA GLY A 16 -18.39 1.96 -7.32
C GLY A 16 -18.79 1.09 -8.53
N TYR A 17 -18.47 1.53 -9.76
CA TYR A 17 -18.66 0.69 -10.95
C TYR A 17 -17.46 -0.23 -11.19
N MET A 18 -17.74 -1.47 -11.60
CA MET A 18 -16.74 -2.51 -11.90
C MET A 18 -15.73 -2.09 -12.97
N THR A 19 -16.14 -1.22 -13.91
CA THR A 19 -15.33 -0.74 -15.02
C THR A 19 -14.45 0.46 -14.67
N SER A 20 -14.81 1.25 -13.65
CA SER A 20 -14.12 2.47 -13.30
C SER A 20 -12.63 2.26 -12.97
N PRO A 21 -12.21 1.27 -12.16
CA PRO A 21 -10.79 1.06 -11.89
C PRO A 21 -9.96 0.79 -13.15
N ARG A 22 -10.52 0.06 -14.12
CA ARG A 22 -9.85 -0.22 -15.39
C ARG A 22 -9.71 1.03 -16.24
N ILE A 23 -10.78 1.82 -16.35
CA ILE A 23 -10.77 3.08 -17.11
C ILE A 23 -9.76 4.04 -16.49
N ALA A 24 -9.75 4.19 -15.16
CA ALA A 24 -8.78 5.03 -14.46
C ALA A 24 -7.33 4.63 -14.79
N ASN A 25 -7.02 3.33 -14.75
CA ASN A 25 -5.67 2.85 -15.09
C ASN A 25 -5.28 3.10 -16.54
N ILE A 26 -6.19 2.92 -17.49
CA ILE A 26 -5.92 3.20 -18.92
C ILE A 26 -5.60 4.67 -19.13
N VAL A 27 -6.40 5.56 -18.53
CA VAL A 27 -6.24 7.01 -18.67
C VAL A 27 -4.94 7.51 -18.03
N MET A 28 -4.43 6.81 -17.01
CA MET A 28 -3.16 7.14 -16.37
C MET A 28 -1.92 6.65 -17.13
N LEU A 29 -2.07 5.76 -18.12
CA LEU A 29 -0.93 5.10 -18.78
C LEU A 29 0.05 6.09 -19.42
N GLU A 30 -0.46 7.10 -20.12
CA GLU A 30 0.38 8.10 -20.78
C GLU A 30 1.16 8.94 -19.76
N LEU A 31 0.49 9.36 -18.68
CA LEU A 31 1.12 10.10 -17.58
C LEU A 31 2.17 9.26 -16.86
N ASP A 32 1.85 8.00 -16.54
CA ASP A 32 2.77 7.07 -15.90
C ASP A 32 4.04 6.86 -16.76
N THR A 33 3.85 6.70 -18.08
CA THR A 33 4.96 6.53 -19.03
C THR A 33 5.82 7.78 -19.15
N ALA A 34 5.21 8.96 -19.21
CA ALA A 34 5.91 10.24 -19.27
C ALA A 34 6.73 10.49 -18.00
N LEU A 35 6.15 10.26 -16.82
CA LEU A 35 6.84 10.38 -15.53
C LEU A 35 8.00 9.39 -15.42
N ALA A 36 7.77 8.12 -15.75
CA ALA A 36 8.82 7.10 -15.71
C ALA A 36 9.98 7.45 -16.66
N THR A 37 9.66 7.95 -17.86
CA THR A 37 10.65 8.39 -18.83
C THR A 37 11.45 9.58 -18.30
N ALA A 38 10.79 10.63 -17.81
CA ALA A 38 11.45 11.81 -17.24
C ALA A 38 12.42 11.45 -16.11
N VAL A 39 11.99 10.58 -15.18
CA VAL A 39 12.83 10.09 -14.08
C VAL A 39 14.04 9.32 -14.59
N SER A 40 13.84 8.39 -15.53
CA SER A 40 14.91 7.53 -16.03
C SER A 40 15.91 8.24 -16.94
N SER A 41 15.47 9.30 -17.64
CA SER A 41 16.30 10.02 -18.62
C SER A 41 17.26 11.03 -17.99
N ASP A 42 17.03 11.43 -16.74
CA ASP A 42 17.82 12.47 -16.05
C ASP A 42 18.33 11.97 -14.69
N SER A 43 19.34 11.10 -14.75
CA SER A 43 19.99 10.56 -13.55
C SER A 43 20.74 11.62 -12.74
N VAL A 44 21.05 12.77 -13.33
CA VAL A 44 21.69 13.90 -12.63
C VAL A 44 20.67 14.62 -11.75
N ARG A 45 19.42 14.73 -12.19
CA ARG A 45 18.33 15.36 -11.42
C ARG A 45 17.65 14.40 -10.45
N PHE A 46 17.50 13.12 -10.83
CA PHE A 46 16.68 12.16 -10.09
C PHE A 46 17.44 11.00 -9.45
N GLY A 47 18.75 10.84 -9.73
CA GLY A 47 19.53 9.71 -9.24
C GLY A 47 19.00 8.36 -9.72
N GLN A 48 19.09 7.34 -8.87
CA GLN A 48 18.42 6.05 -9.07
C GLN A 48 16.95 6.13 -8.66
N GLY A 49 16.19 6.96 -9.38
CA GLY A 49 14.77 7.20 -9.13
C GLY A 49 13.88 6.03 -9.54
N LEU A 50 12.97 5.62 -8.66
CA LEU A 50 11.96 4.61 -8.93
C LEU A 50 10.57 5.15 -8.59
N LEU A 51 9.66 5.03 -9.56
CA LEU A 51 8.25 5.40 -9.40
C LEU A 51 7.39 4.15 -9.23
N THR A 52 6.52 4.15 -8.22
CA THR A 52 5.49 3.14 -8.02
C THR A 52 4.14 3.81 -7.85
N ARG A 53 3.10 3.31 -8.55
CA ARG A 53 1.72 3.79 -8.42
C ARG A 53 0.80 2.66 -7.95
N TYR A 54 -0.01 2.92 -6.93
CA TYR A 54 -1.10 2.06 -6.50
C TYR A 54 -2.39 2.87 -6.49
N ALA A 55 -3.29 2.63 -7.44
CA ALA A 55 -4.45 3.48 -7.68
C ALA A 55 -4.06 4.97 -7.85
N ASP A 56 -4.45 5.84 -6.92
CA ASP A 56 -4.11 7.28 -6.87
C ASP A 56 -2.84 7.59 -6.06
N ASP A 57 -2.34 6.63 -5.27
CA ASP A 57 -1.13 6.80 -4.48
C ASP A 57 0.11 6.64 -5.35
N PHE A 58 0.93 7.69 -5.42
CA PHE A 58 2.25 7.67 -6.03
C PHE A 58 3.34 7.67 -4.97
N VAL A 59 4.35 6.83 -5.20
CA VAL A 59 5.55 6.73 -4.37
C VAL A 59 6.76 6.92 -5.26
N PHE A 60 7.56 7.93 -4.96
CA PHE A 60 8.84 8.18 -5.62
C PHE A 60 9.99 7.95 -4.63
N SER A 61 10.84 6.99 -4.95
CA SER A 61 12.03 6.62 -4.18
C SER A 61 13.28 7.02 -4.95
N THR A 62 14.30 7.52 -4.25
CA THR A 62 15.55 7.99 -4.88
C THR A 62 16.68 7.98 -3.85
N ASP A 63 17.92 7.78 -4.32
CA ASP A 63 19.15 7.94 -3.54
C ASP A 63 19.68 9.38 -3.55
N MET A 64 19.06 10.27 -4.34
CA MET A 64 19.49 11.65 -4.50
C MET A 64 18.77 12.61 -3.56
N LYS A 65 19.54 13.33 -2.74
CA LYS A 65 19.00 14.35 -1.84
C LYS A 65 18.38 15.50 -2.66
N GLY A 66 17.13 15.83 -2.34
CA GLY A 66 16.39 16.92 -3.01
C GLY A 66 15.58 16.47 -4.23
N ALA A 67 15.89 15.31 -4.81
CA ALA A 67 15.20 14.80 -6.00
C ALA A 67 13.69 14.57 -5.79
N CYS A 68 13.22 14.28 -4.56
CA CYS A 68 11.79 14.18 -4.30
C CYS A 68 11.05 15.50 -4.56
N ASN A 69 11.66 16.64 -4.25
CA ASN A 69 11.05 17.95 -4.50
C ASN A 69 11.03 18.24 -6.00
N GLU A 70 12.14 17.93 -6.69
CA GLU A 70 12.22 18.01 -8.15
C GLU A 70 11.16 17.14 -8.84
N PHE A 71 10.96 15.92 -8.36
CA PHE A 71 9.93 15.02 -8.86
C PHE A 71 8.53 15.61 -8.66
N LEU A 72 8.24 16.21 -7.51
CA LEU A 72 6.95 16.85 -7.26
C LEU A 72 6.71 18.03 -8.23
N LEU A 73 7.73 18.81 -8.55
CA LEU A 73 7.65 19.89 -9.54
C LEU A 73 7.41 19.33 -10.95
N GLU A 74 8.13 18.27 -11.33
CA GLU A 74 7.96 17.57 -12.61
C GLU A 74 6.52 17.03 -12.76
N MET A 75 6.02 16.37 -11.72
CA MET A 75 4.65 15.85 -11.69
C MET A 75 3.61 16.96 -11.85
N ARG A 76 3.78 18.11 -11.19
CA ARG A 76 2.89 19.27 -11.39
C ARG A 76 2.95 19.81 -12.80
N SER A 77 4.14 19.92 -13.37
CA SER A 77 4.35 20.38 -14.75
C SER A 77 3.62 19.48 -15.75
N LEU A 78 3.83 18.16 -15.65
CA LEU A 78 3.18 17.17 -16.51
C LEU A 78 1.66 17.18 -16.34
N LEU A 79 1.15 17.27 -15.11
CA LEU A 79 -0.28 17.38 -14.87
C LEU A 79 -0.88 18.66 -15.47
N ALA A 80 -0.16 19.78 -15.42
CA ALA A 80 -0.62 21.04 -16.00
C ALA A 80 -0.63 21.02 -17.54
N SER A 81 0.34 20.31 -18.16
CA SER A 81 0.38 20.14 -19.62
C SER A 81 -0.55 19.03 -20.14
N THR A 82 -1.06 18.17 -19.26
CA THR A 82 -1.93 17.04 -19.63
C THR A 82 -3.37 17.53 -19.80
N PRO A 83 -3.96 17.48 -21.02
CA PRO A 83 -5.31 17.96 -21.26
C PRO A 83 -6.39 17.07 -20.61
N SER A 84 -6.09 15.78 -20.46
CA SER A 84 -6.90 14.77 -19.79
C SER A 84 -6.00 13.62 -19.34
N PRO A 85 -6.17 13.07 -18.12
CA PRO A 85 -7.16 13.45 -17.11
C PRO A 85 -6.79 14.78 -16.42
N LYS A 86 -7.80 15.55 -16.02
CA LYS A 86 -7.60 16.76 -15.21
C LYS A 86 -7.48 16.38 -13.73
N LEU A 87 -6.25 16.25 -13.25
CA LEU A 87 -5.93 15.86 -11.89
C LEU A 87 -5.19 16.98 -11.15
N SER A 88 -5.29 16.96 -9.82
CA SER A 88 -4.56 17.86 -8.93
C SER A 88 -3.94 17.05 -7.79
N ILE A 89 -2.73 17.42 -7.40
CA ILE A 89 -2.06 16.80 -6.25
C ILE A 89 -2.71 17.29 -4.96
N ASN A 90 -2.95 16.38 -4.03
CA ASN A 90 -3.44 16.74 -2.70
C ASN A 90 -2.24 17.07 -1.77
N ASP A 91 -1.96 18.36 -1.61
CA ASP A 91 -0.84 18.86 -0.80
C ASP A 91 -0.93 18.42 0.68
N GLU A 92 -2.14 18.31 1.23
CA GLU A 92 -2.35 17.83 2.60
C GLU A 92 -1.99 16.36 2.76
N LYS A 93 -1.96 15.57 1.69
CA LYS A 93 -1.54 14.15 1.71
C LYS A 93 -0.11 13.95 1.23
N THR A 94 0.49 14.90 0.52
CA THR A 94 1.88 14.81 0.06
C THR A 94 2.84 14.85 1.25
N ARG A 95 3.78 13.90 1.30
CA ARG A 95 4.75 13.78 2.40
C ARG A 95 6.14 13.48 1.86
N PHE A 96 7.14 14.15 2.41
CA PHE A 96 8.56 13.85 2.17
C PHE A 96 9.11 13.02 3.32
N MET A 97 9.66 11.85 3.00
CA MET A 97 10.01 10.82 4.00
C MET A 97 11.52 10.61 4.16
N SER A 98 12.34 11.56 3.67
CA SER A 98 13.82 11.51 3.64
C SER A 98 14.51 11.70 5.01
N ARG A 99 13.99 11.09 6.08
CA ARG A 99 14.58 11.18 7.43
C ARG A 99 15.59 10.05 7.66
N LYS A 100 16.80 10.42 8.09
CA LYS A 100 17.87 9.49 8.47
C LYS A 100 17.40 8.54 9.57
N GLY A 101 17.47 7.23 9.33
CA GLY A 101 17.06 6.19 10.29
C GLY A 101 15.54 6.03 10.47
N GLY A 102 14.73 6.72 9.67
CA GLY A 102 13.27 6.60 9.71
C GLY A 102 12.73 5.36 9.00
N THR A 103 11.48 5.04 9.26
CA THR A 103 10.69 4.06 8.49
C THR A 103 9.50 4.77 7.86
N THR A 104 9.13 4.40 6.65
CA THR A 104 8.00 5.02 5.93
C THR A 104 6.82 4.07 5.90
N LEU A 105 5.61 4.59 6.09
CA LEU A 105 4.39 3.82 5.86
C LEU A 105 3.93 4.04 4.42
N ILE A 106 3.88 2.98 3.63
CA ILE A 106 3.46 2.97 2.23
C ILE A 106 2.35 1.92 2.11
N THR A 107 1.15 2.35 1.68
CA THR A 107 -0.02 1.47 1.49
C THR A 107 -0.27 0.50 2.67
N GLY A 108 -0.06 0.97 3.91
CA GLY A 108 -0.24 0.19 5.15
C GLY A 108 0.94 -0.69 5.58
N LEU A 109 1.99 -0.79 4.74
CA LEU A 109 3.23 -1.51 5.02
C LEU A 109 4.32 -0.55 5.47
N ARG A 110 5.17 -1.00 6.39
CA ARG A 110 6.35 -0.26 6.84
C ARG A 110 7.53 -0.63 5.96
N VAL A 111 8.16 0.36 5.34
CA VAL A 111 9.38 0.21 4.56
C VAL A 111 10.52 0.86 5.34
N ASN A 112 11.55 0.08 5.65
CA ASN A 112 12.76 0.54 6.32
C ASN A 112 13.76 1.07 5.28
N ASN A 113 14.71 1.90 5.70
CA ASN A 113 15.75 2.43 4.82
C ASN A 113 16.65 1.34 4.21
N ASP A 114 16.76 0.19 4.87
CA ASP A 114 17.55 -0.95 4.40
C ASP A 114 16.81 -1.81 3.34
N GLY A 115 15.59 -1.39 2.95
CA GLY A 115 14.75 -2.09 1.96
C GLY A 115 13.78 -3.09 2.57
N ASP A 116 13.93 -3.43 3.85
CA ASP A 116 13.04 -4.37 4.54
C ASP A 116 11.60 -3.83 4.61
N VAL A 117 10.66 -4.66 4.18
CA VAL A 117 9.23 -4.42 4.28
C VAL A 117 8.66 -5.27 5.40
N GLY A 118 7.77 -4.67 6.21
CA GLY A 118 7.05 -5.43 7.22
C GLY A 118 5.83 -4.70 7.73
N ILE A 119 5.28 -5.18 8.83
CA ILE A 119 4.07 -4.58 9.38
C ILE A 119 4.38 -3.46 10.38
N HIS A 120 3.57 -2.42 10.37
CA HIS A 120 3.67 -1.33 11.34
C HIS A 120 3.23 -1.78 12.75
N ALA A 121 3.78 -1.11 13.77
CA ALA A 121 3.67 -1.52 15.17
C ALA A 121 2.21 -1.68 15.64
N ASN A 122 1.34 -0.73 15.29
CA ASN A 122 -0.07 -0.75 15.74
C ASN A 122 -0.80 -2.01 15.28
N TYR A 123 -0.63 -2.42 14.02
CA TYR A 123 -1.27 -3.63 13.49
C TYR A 123 -0.65 -4.91 14.06
N ARG A 124 0.67 -4.94 14.26
CA ARG A 124 1.34 -6.04 14.98
C ARG A 124 0.76 -6.21 16.39
N ASP A 125 0.61 -5.11 17.12
CA ASP A 125 0.16 -5.14 18.51
C ASP A 125 -1.33 -5.46 18.59
N HIS A 126 -2.13 -5.03 17.61
CA HIS A 126 -3.51 -5.47 17.43
C HIS A 126 -3.61 -6.99 17.25
N ILE A 127 -2.77 -7.60 16.41
CA ILE A 127 -2.84 -9.04 16.17
C ILE A 127 -2.37 -9.85 17.38
N ARG A 128 -1.35 -9.36 18.10
CA ARG A 128 -0.96 -9.94 19.39
C ARG A 128 -2.10 -9.91 20.40
N MET A 129 -2.84 -8.81 20.47
CA MET A 129 -4.03 -8.69 21.32
C MET A 129 -5.09 -9.73 20.92
N LEU A 130 -5.41 -9.84 19.62
CA LEU A 130 -6.38 -10.82 19.12
C LEU A 130 -5.97 -12.27 19.44
N LEU A 131 -4.70 -12.63 19.24
CA LEU A 131 -4.16 -13.94 19.61
C LEU A 131 -4.27 -14.20 21.11
N LYS A 132 -3.98 -13.19 21.95
CA LYS A 132 -4.10 -13.32 23.41
C LYS A 132 -5.55 -13.49 23.85
N LEU A 133 -6.49 -12.77 23.23
CA LEU A 133 -7.92 -12.94 23.50
C LEU A 133 -8.41 -14.32 23.06
N PHE A 134 -7.95 -14.82 21.92
CA PHE A 134 -8.29 -16.16 21.45
C PHE A 134 -7.76 -17.24 22.39
N SER A 135 -6.49 -17.13 22.79
CA SER A 135 -5.83 -18.02 23.77
C SER A 135 -6.59 -18.09 25.10
N THR A 136 -7.19 -16.98 25.53
CA THR A 136 -7.96 -16.90 26.78
C THR A 136 -9.45 -17.19 26.62
N GLY A 137 -9.91 -17.58 25.43
CA GLY A 137 -11.33 -17.84 25.14
C GLY A 137 -12.23 -16.60 25.18
N ARG A 138 -11.63 -15.40 25.17
CA ARG A 138 -12.32 -14.10 25.27
C ARG A 138 -12.58 -13.45 23.91
N LEU A 139 -12.01 -14.00 22.83
CA LEU A 139 -12.29 -13.52 21.48
C LEU A 139 -13.68 -14.00 21.04
N LYS A 140 -14.48 -13.09 20.47
CA LYS A 140 -15.81 -13.44 19.98
C LYS A 140 -15.69 -14.38 18.78
N PRO A 141 -16.55 -15.41 18.63
CA PRO A 141 -16.47 -16.34 17.50
C PRO A 141 -16.49 -15.68 16.12
N ALA A 142 -17.25 -14.58 15.95
CA ALA A 142 -17.31 -13.81 14.70
C ALA A 142 -15.97 -13.14 14.32
N GLU A 143 -15.03 -13.01 15.25
CA GLU A 143 -13.71 -12.42 15.01
C GLU A 143 -12.65 -13.47 14.66
N ASN A 144 -12.94 -14.77 14.80
CA ASN A 144 -12.00 -15.85 14.47
C ASN A 144 -11.59 -15.81 12.99
N GLU A 145 -12.55 -15.60 12.08
CA GLU A 145 -12.26 -15.51 10.65
C GLU A 145 -11.49 -14.22 10.29
N LYS A 146 -11.71 -13.13 11.02
CA LYS A 146 -10.89 -11.93 10.88
C LYS A 146 -9.45 -12.19 11.31
N LEU A 147 -9.25 -12.84 12.46
CA LEU A 147 -7.93 -13.23 12.93
C LEU A 147 -7.23 -14.18 11.96
N ARG A 148 -7.95 -15.12 11.35
CA ARG A 148 -7.42 -15.98 10.28
C ARG A 148 -6.93 -15.16 9.09
N GLY A 149 -7.73 -14.21 8.62
CA GLY A 149 -7.34 -13.30 7.54
C GLY A 149 -6.12 -12.44 7.88
N HIS A 150 -6.07 -11.91 9.10
CA HIS A 150 -4.92 -11.15 9.59
C HIS A 150 -3.63 -11.98 9.62
N LEU A 151 -3.71 -13.24 10.07
CA LEU A 151 -2.57 -14.15 10.09
C LEU A 151 -2.09 -14.50 8.67
N ALA A 152 -3.01 -14.78 7.74
CA ALA A 152 -2.68 -15.03 6.34
C ALA A 152 -2.02 -13.81 5.69
N PHE A 153 -2.50 -12.61 6.00
CA PHE A 153 -1.86 -11.37 5.53
C PHE A 153 -0.44 -11.20 6.07
N ILE A 154 -0.20 -11.38 7.38
CA ILE A 154 1.17 -11.29 7.93
C ILE A 154 2.07 -12.36 7.32
N GLU A 155 1.59 -13.59 7.16
CA GLU A 155 2.38 -14.69 6.59
C GLU A 155 2.97 -14.32 5.22
N HIS A 156 2.25 -13.52 4.43
CA HIS A 156 2.76 -12.98 3.17
C HIS A 156 3.57 -11.69 3.33
N ALA A 157 3.07 -10.73 4.12
CA ALA A 157 3.60 -9.36 4.17
C ALA A 157 4.78 -9.16 5.14
N ASP A 158 4.94 -10.02 6.15
CA ASP A 158 6.04 -10.01 7.13
C ASP A 158 6.25 -11.45 7.68
N PRO A 159 6.88 -12.34 6.89
CA PRO A 159 7.05 -13.75 7.23
C PRO A 159 7.84 -13.97 8.54
N ASP A 160 8.77 -13.07 8.85
CA ASP A 160 9.57 -13.11 10.09
C ASP A 160 8.72 -12.85 11.32
N LEU A 161 7.81 -11.86 11.26
CA LEU A 161 6.82 -11.66 12.31
C LEU A 161 5.91 -12.87 12.44
N PHE A 162 5.41 -13.43 11.34
CA PHE A 162 4.57 -14.62 11.38
C PHE A 162 5.28 -15.79 12.05
N THR A 163 6.55 -16.03 11.71
CA THR A 163 7.38 -17.08 12.31
C THR A 163 7.50 -16.91 13.82
N ARG A 164 7.82 -15.69 14.29
CA ARG A 164 7.88 -15.39 15.74
C ARG A 164 6.54 -15.57 16.45
N LEU A 165 5.42 -15.20 15.81
CA LEU A 165 4.09 -15.41 16.36
C LEU A 165 3.75 -16.90 16.43
N SER A 166 4.10 -17.66 15.39
CA SER A 166 3.92 -19.11 15.32
C SER A 166 4.66 -19.84 16.42
N PHE A 167 5.89 -19.44 16.77
CA PHE A 167 6.58 -20.03 17.92
C PHE A 167 5.85 -19.79 19.25
N ARG A 168 5.27 -18.60 19.44
CA ARG A 168 4.61 -18.23 20.71
C ARG A 168 3.18 -18.76 20.83
N TYR A 169 2.43 -18.79 19.73
CA TYR A 169 1.00 -19.08 19.67
C TYR A 169 0.70 -20.29 18.76
N HIS A 170 1.60 -21.28 18.73
CA HIS A 170 1.52 -22.42 17.81
C HIS A 170 0.17 -23.17 17.94
N ALA A 171 -0.29 -23.41 19.17
CA ALA A 171 -1.51 -24.16 19.44
C ALA A 171 -2.75 -23.36 18.99
N GLU A 172 -2.78 -22.07 19.27
CA GLU A 172 -3.87 -21.17 18.86
C GLU A 172 -3.97 -21.07 17.34
N ILE A 173 -2.84 -20.89 16.66
CA ILE A 173 -2.80 -20.79 15.19
C ILE A 173 -3.19 -22.13 14.56
N ALA A 174 -2.74 -23.27 15.10
CA ALA A 174 -3.15 -24.59 14.63
C ALA A 174 -4.66 -24.83 14.79
N LYS A 175 -5.22 -24.45 15.95
CA LYS A 175 -6.65 -24.53 16.24
C LYS A 175 -7.47 -23.64 15.31
N LEU A 176 -7.01 -22.40 15.06
CA LEU A 176 -7.65 -21.49 14.10
C LEU A 176 -7.63 -22.08 12.69
N ARG A 177 -6.49 -22.61 12.24
CA ARG A 177 -6.33 -23.21 10.90
C ARG A 177 -7.12 -24.50 10.71
N GLY A 178 -7.68 -25.08 11.76
CA GLY A 178 -8.46 -26.32 11.68
C GLY A 178 -7.59 -27.55 11.47
N HIS A 179 -6.33 -27.53 11.94
CA HIS A 179 -5.52 -28.74 11.90
C HIS A 179 -6.16 -29.83 12.77
N PRO A 180 -6.44 -31.04 12.22
CA PRO A 180 -7.18 -32.09 12.93
C PRO A 180 -6.52 -32.62 14.22
N SER A 181 -5.25 -32.29 14.47
CA SER A 181 -4.45 -32.88 15.56
C SER A 181 -4.60 -32.22 16.94
N LEU A 182 -5.44 -31.19 17.11
CA LEU A 182 -5.58 -30.46 18.38
C LEU A 182 -7.03 -30.09 18.76
N ASN A 183 -8.01 -30.87 18.31
CA ASN A 183 -9.33 -30.82 18.92
C ASN A 183 -9.27 -31.61 20.23
N PRO A 184 -9.47 -30.99 21.41
CA PRO A 184 -9.59 -31.75 22.64
C PRO A 184 -10.82 -32.66 22.53
N VAL A 185 -10.60 -33.93 22.85
CA VAL A 185 -11.64 -34.96 23.04
C VAL A 185 -12.63 -34.50 24.11
#